data_AF-A0A949BP78-F1
#
_entry.id   AF-A0A949BP78-F1
#
_cell.length_a   1.000
_cell.length_b   1.000
_cell.length_c   1.000
_cell.angle_alpha   90.00
_cell.angle_beta   90.00
_cell.angle_gamma   90.00
#
_symmetry.space_group_name_H-M   'P 1'
#
loop_
_entity.id
_entity.type
_entity.pdbx_description
1 polymer ?
#
loop_
_entity_poly.entity_id
_entity_poly.type
_entity_poly.pdbx_seq_one_letter_code
_entity_poly.pdbx_strand_id
1 'polypeptide(L)'
;MILNSASEFDRVVKENWTGKTVIVTKTEPTPEIRFTLEDTRLVGPEEVPPVIRQRYPDRDARFLVFHGDGKMHALIVHVGDETVYDIRDHRLVILSEDEVIQVTRVH
;
A
#
# COMPACT_ATOMS: atom_id res chain seq x y z
N MET A 1 12.81 -3.39 9.33
CA MET A 1 13.77 -3.14 8.25
C MET A 1 13.25 -1.97 7.48
N ILE A 2 14.06 -0.93 7.32
CA ILE A 2 13.68 0.25 6.54
C ILE A 2 14.12 0.02 5.11
N LEU A 3 13.21 0.18 4.16
CA LEU A 3 13.45 0.09 2.72
C LEU A 3 13.21 1.46 2.08
N ASN A 4 13.98 1.75 1.03
CA ASN A 4 13.92 3.01 0.29
C ASN A 4 13.45 2.80 -1.16
N SER A 5 12.85 1.64 -1.46
CA SER A 5 12.38 1.30 -2.80
C SER A 5 11.01 0.65 -2.74
N ALA A 6 10.07 1.22 -3.50
CA ALA A 6 8.72 0.66 -3.67
C ALA A 6 8.76 -0.77 -4.23
N SER A 7 9.68 -1.05 -5.16
CA SER A 7 9.84 -2.37 -5.76
C SER A 7 10.38 -3.40 -4.78
N GLU A 8 11.32 -3.01 -3.92
CA GLU A 8 11.82 -3.88 -2.87
C GLU A 8 10.76 -4.15 -1.81
N PHE A 9 10.01 -3.11 -1.43
CA PHE A 9 8.87 -3.25 -0.53
C PHE A 9 7.83 -4.22 -1.07
N ASP A 10 7.39 -4.04 -2.33
CA ASP A 10 6.43 -4.93 -3.01
C ASP A 10 6.90 -6.39 -2.97
N ARG A 11 8.17 -6.64 -3.30
CA ARG A 11 8.77 -7.98 -3.25
C ARG A 11 8.70 -8.58 -1.83
N VAL A 12 9.13 -7.84 -0.81
CA VAL A 12 9.15 -8.35 0.58
C VAL A 12 7.74 -8.60 1.11
N VAL A 13 6.77 -7.78 0.74
CA VAL A 13 5.36 -7.99 1.11
C VAL A 13 4.83 -9.27 0.47
N LYS A 14 5.02 -9.47 -0.84
CA LYS A 14 4.64 -10.72 -1.53
C LYS A 14 5.24 -11.96 -0.90
N GLU A 15 6.52 -11.91 -0.56
CA GLU A 15 7.24 -13.05 0.03
C GLU A 15 6.74 -13.42 1.43
N ASN A 16 6.34 -12.44 2.24
CA ASN A 16 6.19 -12.64 3.69
C ASN A 16 4.79 -12.38 4.24
N TRP A 17 3.94 -11.66 3.50
CA TRP A 17 2.67 -11.12 4.00
C TRP A 17 1.44 -11.57 3.22
N THR A 18 1.61 -12.11 2.01
CA THR A 18 0.51 -12.73 1.28
C THR A 18 -0.12 -13.88 2.09
N GLY A 19 -1.44 -13.99 2.03
CA GLY A 19 -2.27 -14.93 2.79
C GLY A 19 -2.48 -14.53 4.26
N LYS A 20 -2.00 -13.36 4.70
CA LYS A 20 -2.21 -12.88 6.07
C LYS A 20 -3.43 -11.96 6.14
N THR A 21 -4.26 -12.14 7.16
CA THR A 21 -5.30 -11.16 7.50
C THR A 21 -4.65 -9.93 8.10
N VAL A 22 -5.00 -8.76 7.57
CA VAL A 22 -4.43 -7.47 7.98
C VAL A 22 -5.52 -6.44 8.28
N ILE A 23 -5.15 -5.47 9.10
CA ILE A 23 -5.88 -4.25 9.35
C ILE A 23 -5.06 -3.07 8.82
N VAL A 24 -5.71 -2.17 8.10
CA VAL A 24 -5.11 -0.95 7.56
C VAL A 24 -5.65 0.26 8.29
N THR A 25 -4.72 1.14 8.69
CA THR A 25 -4.99 2.48 9.21
C THR A 25 -4.24 3.50 8.36
N LYS A 26 -4.83 4.69 8.17
CA LYS A 26 -4.25 5.79 7.39
C LYS A 26 -4.37 7.11 8.17
N THR A 27 -3.60 8.13 7.79
CA THR A 27 -3.62 9.46 8.44
C THR A 27 -5.00 10.11 8.42
N GLU A 28 -5.72 10.05 7.30
CA GLU A 28 -7.11 10.51 7.25
C GLU A 28 -8.03 9.49 7.94
N PRO A 29 -8.98 9.95 8.80
CA PRO A 29 -9.89 9.07 9.52
C PRO A 29 -10.76 8.29 8.53
N THR A 30 -10.32 7.06 8.28
CA THR A 30 -10.99 6.08 7.43
C THR A 30 -11.49 4.97 8.34
N PRO A 31 -12.70 4.41 8.11
CA PRO A 31 -13.12 3.19 8.79
C PRO A 31 -12.02 2.13 8.72
N GLU A 32 -11.84 1.37 9.79
CA GLU A 32 -10.86 0.29 9.82
C GLU A 32 -11.08 -0.66 8.62
N ILE A 33 -10.06 -0.79 7.77
CA ILE A 33 -10.12 -1.67 6.60
C ILE A 33 -9.46 -2.98 7.02
N ARG A 34 -10.22 -4.08 7.01
CA ARG A 34 -9.73 -5.42 7.33
C ARG A 34 -9.95 -6.38 6.16
N PHE A 35 -8.90 -7.07 5.74
CA PHE A 35 -8.95 -8.04 4.63
C PHE A 35 -7.81 -9.05 4.71
N THR A 36 -7.90 -10.14 3.94
CA THR A 36 -6.77 -11.05 3.70
C THR A 36 -5.93 -10.52 2.56
N LEU A 37 -4.66 -10.20 2.81
CA LEU A 37 -3.76 -9.69 1.77
C LEU A 37 -3.43 -10.80 0.77
N GLU A 38 -3.87 -10.66 -0.48
CA GLU A 38 -3.65 -11.65 -1.54
C GLU A 38 -2.48 -11.28 -2.45
N ASP A 39 -2.32 -9.99 -2.76
CA ASP A 39 -1.24 -9.51 -3.62
C ASP A 39 -0.92 -8.04 -3.34
N THR A 40 0.25 -7.61 -3.78
CA THR A 40 0.60 -6.19 -3.92
C THR A 40 1.15 -5.88 -5.30
N ARG A 41 1.01 -4.66 -5.79
CA ARG A 41 1.60 -4.28 -7.07
C ARG A 41 1.94 -2.81 -7.13
N LEU A 42 3.12 -2.52 -7.67
CA LEU A 42 3.48 -1.17 -8.11
C LEU A 42 2.94 -0.93 -9.52
N VAL A 43 2.15 0.12 -9.69
CA VAL A 43 1.46 0.44 -10.95
C VAL A 43 1.57 1.92 -11.32
N GLY A 44 1.34 2.22 -12.60
CA GLY A 44 1.27 3.59 -13.13
C GLY A 44 -0.13 4.21 -13.08
N PRO A 45 -0.27 5.50 -13.43
CA PRO A 45 -1.54 6.24 -13.37
C PRO A 45 -2.65 5.67 -14.27
N GLU A 46 -2.29 4.98 -15.34
CA GLU A 46 -3.21 4.33 -16.28
C GLU A 46 -3.93 3.11 -15.68
N GLU A 47 -3.35 2.48 -14.66
CA GLU A 47 -3.89 1.28 -14.02
C GLU A 47 -4.79 1.58 -12.81
N VAL A 48 -4.82 2.84 -12.36
CA VAL A 48 -5.64 3.28 -11.22
C VAL A 48 -6.95 3.94 -11.66
N PRO A 49 -8.01 3.94 -10.81
CA PRO A 49 -9.27 4.60 -11.11
C PRO A 49 -9.09 6.08 -11.51
N PRO A 50 -9.90 6.60 -12.46
CA PRO A 50 -9.77 7.98 -12.94
C PRO A 50 -9.80 9.04 -11.84
N VAL A 51 -10.54 8.80 -10.75
CA VAL A 51 -10.61 9.71 -9.60
C VAL A 51 -9.26 9.86 -8.87
N ILE A 52 -8.48 8.78 -8.77
CA ILE A 52 -7.14 8.81 -8.16
C ILE A 52 -6.17 9.51 -9.12
N ARG A 53 -6.22 9.16 -10.41
CA ARG A 53 -5.41 9.82 -11.44
C ARG A 53 -5.65 11.33 -11.53
N GLN A 54 -6.86 11.81 -11.28
CA GLN A 54 -7.14 13.25 -11.26
C GLN A 54 -6.51 13.97 -10.06
N ARG A 55 -6.35 13.28 -8.91
CA ARG A 55 -5.67 13.83 -7.73
C ARG A 55 -4.15 13.92 -7.94
N TYR A 56 -3.58 13.01 -8.73
CA TYR A 56 -2.16 12.94 -9.04
C TYR A 56 -1.94 13.03 -10.57
N PRO A 57 -1.93 14.25 -11.14
CA PRO A 57 -1.89 14.45 -12.60
C PRO A 57 -0.52 14.18 -13.24
N ASP A 58 0.52 13.94 -12.43
CA ASP A 58 1.86 13.57 -12.92
C ASP A 58 1.82 12.21 -13.63
N ARG A 59 2.44 12.14 -14.82
CA ARG A 59 2.52 10.92 -15.61
C ARG A 59 3.50 9.91 -15.02
N ASP A 60 4.45 10.37 -14.23
CA ASP A 60 5.44 9.53 -13.57
C ASP A 60 5.00 9.13 -12.14
N ALA A 61 3.78 9.49 -11.73
CA ALA A 61 3.23 9.09 -10.44
C ALA A 61 3.16 7.55 -10.32
N ARG A 62 3.56 7.04 -9.17
CA ARG A 62 3.56 5.60 -8.88
C ARG A 62 2.60 5.29 -7.75
N PHE A 63 1.93 4.15 -7.86
CA PHE A 63 0.97 3.70 -6.87
C PHE A 63 1.28 2.29 -6.42
N LEU A 64 1.30 2.08 -5.10
CA LEU A 64 1.31 0.76 -4.53
C LEU A 64 -0.13 0.33 -4.23
N VAL A 65 -0.54 -0.77 -4.85
CA VAL A 65 -1.89 -1.34 -4.73
C VAL A 65 -1.83 -2.60 -3.90
N PHE A 66 -2.67 -2.71 -2.88
CA PHE A 66 -2.87 -3.94 -2.10
C PHE A 66 -4.19 -4.58 -2.48
N HIS A 67 -4.17 -5.87 -2.80
CA HIS A 67 -5.35 -6.64 -3.18
C HIS A 67 -5.78 -7.56 -2.02
N GLY A 68 -7.10 -7.62 -1.77
CA GLY A 68 -7.68 -8.48 -0.76
C GLY A 68 -8.80 -9.37 -1.27
N ASP A 69 -9.22 -10.33 -0.42
CA ASP A 69 -10.23 -11.36 -0.65
C ASP A 69 -11.62 -10.79 -1.01
N GLY A 70 -11.85 -10.50 -2.30
CA GLY A 70 -13.17 -10.17 -2.85
C GLY A 70 -13.24 -8.92 -3.71
N LYS A 71 -14.46 -8.39 -3.90
CA LYS A 71 -14.76 -7.25 -4.78
C LYS A 71 -14.09 -5.96 -4.27
N MET A 72 -12.84 -5.77 -4.66
CA MET A 72 -12.17 -4.48 -4.75
C MET A 72 -12.00 -3.73 -3.41
N HIS A 73 -11.35 -4.36 -2.43
CA HIS A 73 -10.61 -3.60 -1.42
C HIS A 73 -9.17 -3.40 -1.91
N ALA A 74 -9.04 -2.66 -3.01
CA ALA A 74 -7.74 -2.19 -3.47
C ALA A 74 -7.34 -1.01 -2.58
N LEU A 75 -6.43 -1.21 -1.62
CA LEU A 75 -5.78 -0.06 -0.99
C LEU A 75 -4.80 0.50 -2.00
N ILE A 76 -5.05 1.71 -2.48
CA ILE A 76 -4.17 2.40 -3.42
C ILE A 76 -3.44 3.49 -2.66
N VAL A 77 -2.12 3.48 -2.76
CA VAL A 77 -1.21 4.36 -2.04
C VAL A 77 -0.33 5.07 -3.05
N HIS A 78 -0.37 6.40 -3.06
CA HIS A 78 0.60 7.16 -3.84
C HIS A 78 1.98 7.08 -3.17
N VAL A 79 3.01 6.79 -3.97
CA VAL A 79 4.38 6.64 -3.49
C VAL A 79 5.36 7.43 -4.38
N GLY A 80 6.23 8.19 -3.72
CA GLY A 80 7.28 9.01 -4.32
C GLY A 80 8.68 8.54 -3.96
N ASP A 81 9.71 9.21 -4.48
CA ASP A 81 11.12 8.88 -4.18
C ASP A 81 11.48 9.06 -2.70
N GLU A 82 10.80 9.99 -2.01
CA GLU A 82 10.97 10.25 -0.58
C GLU A 82 10.13 9.32 0.31
N THR A 83 9.40 8.37 -0.29
CA THR A 83 8.57 7.44 0.50
C THR A 83 9.44 6.45 1.26
N VAL A 84 9.23 6.40 2.57
CA VAL A 84 9.94 5.50 3.47
C VAL A 84 9.04 4.32 3.82
N TYR A 85 9.61 3.12 3.78
CA TYR A 85 8.90 1.90 4.10
C TYR A 85 9.54 1.21 5.32
N ASP A 86 8.78 0.99 6.40
CA ASP A 86 9.25 0.20 7.55
C ASP A 86 8.50 -1.13 7.66
N ILE A 87 9.23 -2.23 7.50
CA ILE A 87 8.72 -3.60 7.59
C ILE A 87 9.17 -4.26 8.89
N ARG A 88 8.21 -4.74 9.69
CA ARG A 88 8.41 -5.52 10.92
C ARG A 88 7.61 -6.82 10.81
N ASP A 89 7.80 -7.77 11.72
CA ASP A 89 7.11 -9.07 11.65
C ASP A 89 5.59 -8.99 11.77
N HIS A 90 5.08 -7.94 12.44
CA HIS A 90 3.66 -7.74 12.71
C HIS A 90 3.11 -6.43 12.12
N ARG A 91 3.97 -5.60 11.51
CA ARG A 91 3.61 -4.26 11.03
C ARG A 91 4.35 -3.86 9.76
N LEU A 92 3.62 -3.32 8.78
CA LEU A 92 4.16 -2.53 7.67
C LEU A 92 3.79 -1.07 7.89
N VAL A 93 4.70 -0.15 7.60
CA VAL A 93 4.43 1.27 7.56
C VAL A 93 4.91 1.83 6.23
N ILE A 94 4.06 2.63 5.58
CA ILE A 94 4.41 3.45 4.41
C ILE A 94 4.24 4.89 4.85
N LEU A 95 5.34 5.64 4.81
CA LEU A 95 5.37 7.07 5.08
C LEU A 95 5.64 7.78 3.76
N SER A 96 4.58 8.31 3.14
CA SER A 96 4.69 9.19 1.96
C SER A 96 4.52 10.66 2.36
N GLU A 97 4.64 11.56 1.39
CA GLU A 97 4.36 12.98 1.61
C GLU A 97 2.88 13.25 1.92
N ASP A 98 1.97 12.42 1.38
CA ASP A 98 0.53 12.60 1.50
C ASP A 98 -0.04 11.96 2.77
N GLU A 99 0.47 10.79 3.15
CA GLU A 99 -0.13 10.00 4.22
C GLU A 99 0.84 9.02 4.88
N VAL A 100 0.51 8.66 6.12
CA VAL A 100 1.08 7.52 6.84
C VAL A 100 0.07 6.39 6.79
N ILE A 101 0.53 5.24 6.31
CA ILE A 101 -0.27 4.02 6.24
C ILE A 101 0.39 2.98 7.10
N GLN A 102 -0.39 2.37 7.99
CA GLN A 102 0.05 1.24 8.77
C GLN A 102 -0.83 0.02 8.46
N VAL A 103 -0.19 -1.07 8.04
CA VAL A 103 -0.80 -2.38 7.85
C VAL A 103 -0.34 -3.30 8.97
N THR A 104 -1.28 -3.82 9.76
CA THR A 104 -0.99 -4.63 10.95
C THR A 104 -1.54 -6.03 10.76
N ARG A 105 -0.77 -7.07 11.08
CA ARG A 105 -1.27 -8.46 11.04
C ARG A 105 -2.28 -8.68 12.17
N VAL A 106 -3.36 -9.38 11.87
CA VAL A 106 -4.27 -9.90 12.89
C VAL A 106 -3.81 -11.30 13.28
N HIS A 107 -3.67 -11.54 14.58
CA HIS A 107 -3.36 -12.85 15.15
C HIS A 107 -4.59 -13.75 15.25
#